data_AF-A0A1Z8SW00-F1
#
_entry.id   AF-A0A1Z8SW00-F1
#
_cell.length_a   1.000
_cell.length_b   1.000
_cell.length_c   1.000
_cell.angle_alpha   90.00
_cell.angle_beta   90.00
_cell.angle_gamma   90.00
#
_symmetry.space_group_name_H-M   'P 1'
#
loop_
_entity.id
_entity.type
_entity.pdbx_description
1 polymer ?
#
loop_
_entity_poly.entity_id
_entity_poly.type
_entity_poly.pdbx_seq_one_letter_code
_entity_poly.pdbx_strand_id
1 'polypeptide(L)'
;MKISLFFLFIIFFTSSVFCKEETDEKTYSEKLKEAYAEKLKKSKELYDKGVKVASEKYSETFEEGKDLSGKSKEWLLKDLQNIGDWEYKVESFDLENPKDLEIRLNQLGADRWQCFWVQNKDSKSVFYFKRTKLSYLSKVPTGALLRIMADFGNE
;
A
#
# COMPACT_ATOMS: atom_id res chain seq x y z
N MET A 1 59.82 -27.56 -43.36
CA MET A 1 59.24 -27.48 -42.00
C MET A 1 59.54 -26.10 -41.42
N LYS A 2 58.52 -25.27 -41.14
CA LYS A 2 58.48 -24.18 -40.11
C LYS A 2 57.42 -23.08 -40.34
N ILE A 3 56.67 -23.08 -41.44
CA ILE A 3 55.71 -21.98 -41.73
C ILE A 3 54.24 -22.37 -41.51
N SER A 4 53.89 -23.66 -41.44
CA SER A 4 52.48 -24.08 -41.38
C SER A 4 51.83 -24.05 -39.99
N LEU A 5 52.59 -23.89 -38.91
CA LEU A 5 52.05 -23.91 -37.53
C LEU A 5 51.75 -22.51 -36.97
N PHE A 6 52.25 -21.45 -37.61
CA PHE A 6 52.06 -20.08 -37.13
C PHE A 6 50.70 -19.49 -37.56
N PHE A 7 50.18 -19.90 -38.71
CA PHE A 7 48.89 -19.42 -39.24
C PHE A 7 47.66 -19.95 -38.47
N LEU A 8 47.76 -21.14 -37.87
CA LEU A 8 46.68 -21.70 -37.03
C LEU A 8 46.55 -20.97 -35.68
N PHE A 9 47.63 -20.38 -35.18
CA PHE A 9 47.59 -19.63 -33.92
C PHE A 9 46.99 -18.22 -34.11
N ILE A 10 47.16 -17.62 -35.29
CA ILE A 10 46.59 -16.31 -35.62
C ILE A 10 45.07 -16.40 -35.81
N ILE A 11 44.56 -17.47 -36.43
CA ILE A 11 43.11 -17.65 -36.64
C ILE A 11 42.38 -17.93 -35.31
N PHE A 12 43.05 -18.54 -34.33
CA PHE A 12 42.46 -18.81 -33.01
C PHE A 12 42.47 -17.60 -32.07
N PHE A 13 43.36 -16.62 -32.30
CA PHE A 13 43.38 -15.36 -31.53
C PHE A 13 42.46 -14.28 -32.10
N THR A 14 42.13 -14.33 -33.40
CA THR A 14 41.21 -13.34 -33.98
C THR A 14 39.74 -13.61 -33.67
N SER A 15 39.37 -14.84 -33.28
CA SER A 15 37.99 -15.15 -32.87
C SER A 15 37.64 -14.66 -31.47
N SER A 16 38.62 -14.38 -30.60
CA SER A 16 38.38 -13.86 -29.25
C SER A 16 38.39 -12.33 -29.15
N VAL A 17 38.85 -11.62 -30.20
CA VAL A 17 38.95 -10.15 -30.20
C VAL A 17 37.71 -9.47 -30.80
N PHE A 18 36.85 -10.19 -31.52
CA PHE A 18 35.64 -9.64 -32.16
C PHE A 18 34.35 -10.22 -31.55
N CYS A 19 34.22 -10.14 -30.24
CA CYS A 19 32.92 -10.24 -29.55
C CYS A 19 32.88 -9.18 -28.46
N LYS A 20 32.90 -7.92 -28.89
CA LYS A 20 32.50 -6.79 -28.06
C LYS A 20 31.29 -6.17 -28.73
N GLU A 21 30.19 -6.90 -28.67
CA GLU A 21 28.87 -6.34 -28.91
C GLU A 21 28.54 -5.56 -27.63
N GLU A 22 28.82 -4.26 -27.64
CA GLU A 22 28.27 -3.31 -26.67
C GLU A 22 26.76 -3.31 -26.82
N THR A 23 26.10 -4.28 -26.21
CA THR A 23 24.73 -4.13 -25.81
C THR A 23 24.76 -3.41 -24.46
N ASP A 24 24.32 -2.17 -24.47
CA ASP A 24 23.95 -1.38 -23.30
C ASP A 24 22.79 -2.10 -22.58
N GLU A 25 23.08 -3.25 -21.97
CA GLU A 25 22.13 -4.03 -21.19
C GLU A 25 21.92 -3.31 -19.85
N LYS A 26 20.88 -2.45 -19.81
CA LYS A 26 20.36 -1.84 -18.60
C LYS A 26 20.43 -2.82 -17.43
N THR A 27 21.08 -2.40 -16.35
CA THR A 27 21.33 -3.21 -15.15
C THR A 27 19.98 -3.76 -14.63
N TYR A 28 19.92 -4.98 -14.11
CA TYR A 28 18.68 -5.62 -13.62
C TYR A 28 17.85 -4.70 -12.68
N SER A 29 18.53 -3.87 -11.89
CA SER A 29 17.94 -2.86 -11.02
C SER A 29 17.25 -1.72 -11.78
N GLU A 30 17.76 -1.32 -12.95
CA GLU A 30 17.17 -0.32 -13.83
C GLU A 30 15.93 -0.89 -14.54
N LYS A 31 15.97 -2.14 -15.00
CA LYS A 31 14.79 -2.85 -15.54
C LYS A 31 13.66 -2.93 -14.50
N LEU A 32 13.98 -3.16 -13.23
CA LEU A 32 13.01 -3.15 -12.14
C LEU A 32 12.44 -1.75 -11.86
N LYS A 33 13.28 -0.71 -11.87
CA LYS A 33 12.82 0.68 -11.72
C LYS A 33 11.91 1.10 -12.87
N GLU A 34 12.24 0.73 -14.10
CA GLU A 34 11.40 0.98 -15.28
C GLU A 34 10.06 0.25 -15.20
N ALA A 35 10.06 -1.04 -14.85
CA ALA A 35 8.83 -1.80 -14.66
C ALA A 35 7.95 -1.24 -13.54
N TYR A 36 8.56 -0.72 -12.46
CA TYR A 36 7.82 -0.08 -11.37
C TYR A 36 7.27 1.29 -11.80
N ALA A 37 8.06 2.07 -12.53
CA ALA A 37 7.63 3.35 -13.09
C ALA A 37 6.50 3.19 -14.13
N GLU A 38 6.55 2.15 -14.96
CA GLU A 38 5.47 1.80 -15.88
C GLU A 38 4.20 1.37 -15.14
N LYS A 39 4.32 0.56 -14.09
CA LYS A 39 3.17 0.20 -13.24
C LYS A 39 2.55 1.41 -12.57
N LEU A 40 3.36 2.35 -12.07
CA LEU A 40 2.89 3.60 -11.49
C LEU A 40 2.20 4.49 -12.52
N LYS A 41 2.77 4.64 -13.73
CA LYS A 41 2.14 5.38 -14.83
C LYS A 41 0.81 4.75 -15.24
N LYS A 42 0.79 3.43 -15.44
CA LYS A 42 -0.42 2.69 -15.80
C LYS A 42 -1.50 2.77 -14.72
N SER A 43 -1.10 2.70 -13.44
CA SER A 43 -2.01 2.90 -12.30
C SER A 43 -2.57 4.32 -12.27
N LYS A 44 -1.74 5.34 -12.54
CA LYS A 44 -2.17 6.73 -12.59
C LYS A 44 -3.13 6.98 -13.75
N GLU A 45 -2.84 6.45 -14.94
CA GLU A 45 -3.74 6.54 -16.09
C GLU A 45 -5.08 5.82 -15.86
N LEU A 46 -5.06 4.66 -15.19
CA LEU A 46 -6.28 3.93 -14.82
C LEU A 46 -7.10 4.70 -13.77
N TYR A 47 -6.43 5.31 -12.79
CA TYR A 47 -7.07 6.19 -11.82
C TYR A 47 -7.69 7.41 -12.52
N ASP A 48 -6.93 8.11 -13.37
CA ASP A 48 -7.40 9.29 -14.10
C ASP A 48 -8.56 8.95 -15.05
N LYS A 49 -8.49 7.81 -15.76
CA LYS A 49 -9.60 7.34 -16.61
C LYS A 49 -10.81 6.90 -15.80
N GLY A 50 -10.61 6.17 -14.70
CA GLY A 50 -11.68 5.70 -13.82
C GLY A 50 -12.40 6.86 -13.13
N VAL A 51 -11.66 7.85 -12.66
CA VAL A 51 -12.18 9.08 -12.05
C VAL A 51 -12.93 9.91 -13.08
N LYS A 52 -12.38 10.10 -14.29
CA LYS A 52 -13.07 10.86 -15.36
C LYS A 52 -14.37 10.19 -15.80
N VAL A 53 -14.35 8.90 -16.11
CA VAL A 53 -15.55 8.16 -16.54
C VAL A 53 -16.60 8.11 -15.42
N ALA A 54 -16.17 7.99 -14.16
CA ALA A 54 -17.09 8.12 -13.03
C ALA A 54 -17.65 9.54 -12.94
N SER A 55 -16.82 10.57 -13.03
CA SER A 55 -17.30 11.96 -12.97
C SER A 55 -18.29 12.29 -14.08
N GLU A 56 -18.04 11.85 -15.32
CA GLU A 56 -18.90 12.08 -16.49
C GLU A 56 -20.25 11.37 -16.32
N LYS A 57 -20.26 10.06 -16.05
CA LYS A 57 -21.51 9.30 -15.84
C LYS A 57 -22.32 9.79 -14.64
N TYR A 58 -21.66 10.23 -13.59
CA TYR A 58 -22.36 10.75 -12.42
C TYR A 58 -22.86 12.18 -12.64
N SER A 59 -22.13 13.03 -13.38
CA SER A 59 -22.57 14.39 -13.74
C SER A 59 -23.81 14.39 -14.63
N GLU A 60 -23.97 13.39 -15.50
CA GLU A 60 -25.19 13.19 -16.31
C GLU A 60 -26.43 12.80 -15.46
N THR A 61 -26.24 12.37 -14.21
CA THR A 61 -27.32 11.92 -13.31
C THR A 61 -27.58 12.90 -12.15
N PHE A 62 -26.97 14.09 -12.18
CA PHE A 62 -26.80 14.97 -11.02
C PHE A 62 -27.81 16.13 -10.95
N GLU A 63 -29.11 15.85 -10.92
CA GLU A 63 -30.11 16.93 -10.75
C GLU A 63 -30.57 17.20 -9.30
N GLU A 64 -30.33 16.34 -8.29
CA GLU A 64 -30.91 16.60 -6.95
C GLU A 64 -30.04 16.13 -5.75
N GLY A 65 -28.79 16.58 -5.67
CA GLY A 65 -27.90 16.25 -4.56
C GLY A 65 -27.45 17.47 -3.75
N LYS A 66 -27.84 17.58 -2.47
CA LYS A 66 -27.28 18.59 -1.54
C LYS A 66 -25.75 18.52 -1.47
N ASP A 67 -25.08 19.64 -1.65
CA ASP A 67 -23.62 19.78 -1.49
C ASP A 67 -23.15 19.33 -0.10
N LEU A 68 -21.97 18.71 -0.05
CA LEU A 68 -21.31 18.37 1.20
C LEU A 68 -20.92 19.65 1.95
N SER A 69 -21.30 19.76 3.21
CA SER A 69 -20.88 20.88 4.05
C SER A 69 -19.35 20.91 4.22
N GLY A 70 -18.75 22.10 4.35
CA GLY A 70 -17.30 22.24 4.54
C GLY A 70 -16.74 21.40 5.71
N LYS A 71 -17.50 21.30 6.82
CA LYS A 71 -17.15 20.44 7.96
C LYS A 71 -17.06 18.96 7.61
N SER A 72 -17.93 18.49 6.70
CA SER A 72 -17.93 17.10 6.23
C SER A 72 -16.71 16.82 5.35
N LYS A 73 -16.34 17.76 4.46
CA LYS A 73 -15.14 17.66 3.63
C LYS A 73 -13.86 17.59 4.48
N GLU A 74 -13.71 18.47 5.46
CA GLU A 74 -12.56 18.48 6.38
C GLU A 74 -12.44 17.19 7.20
N TRP A 75 -13.58 16.69 7.73
CA TRP A 75 -13.59 15.44 8.47
C TRP A 75 -13.21 14.24 7.59
N LEU A 76 -13.69 14.20 6.34
CA LEU A 76 -13.36 13.14 5.37
C LEU A 76 -11.87 13.15 5.00
N LEU A 77 -11.29 14.32 4.74
CA LEU A 77 -9.86 14.46 4.47
C LEU A 77 -9.03 13.98 5.65
N LYS A 78 -9.44 14.33 6.88
CA LYS A 78 -8.79 13.85 8.09
C LYS A 78 -8.94 12.34 8.26
N ASP A 79 -10.09 11.75 7.93
CA ASP A 79 -10.26 10.29 7.98
C ASP A 79 -9.34 9.58 6.97
N LEU A 80 -9.22 10.12 5.75
CA LEU A 80 -8.30 9.68 4.69
C LEU A 80 -6.83 9.73 5.12
N GLN A 81 -6.43 10.83 5.78
CA GLN A 81 -5.07 10.99 6.28
C GLN A 81 -4.76 10.03 7.42
N ASN A 82 -5.74 9.71 8.26
CA ASN A 82 -5.54 8.79 9.39
C ASN A 82 -5.65 7.31 8.99
N ILE A 83 -5.83 7.00 7.69
CA ILE A 83 -5.86 5.61 7.21
C ILE A 83 -4.48 5.00 7.40
N GLY A 84 -4.39 3.96 8.20
CA GLY A 84 -3.12 3.29 8.49
C GLY A 84 -2.42 3.80 9.75
N ASP A 85 -2.99 4.78 10.45
CA ASP A 85 -2.53 5.17 11.78
C ASP A 85 -2.73 4.03 12.79
N TRP A 86 -1.87 4.01 13.81
CA TRP A 86 -1.95 3.06 14.91
C TRP A 86 -2.71 3.66 16.09
N GLU A 87 -3.74 2.94 16.54
CA GLU A 87 -4.36 3.17 17.84
C GLU A 87 -3.70 2.27 18.87
N TYR A 88 -3.43 2.81 20.06
CA TYR A 88 -2.83 2.09 21.18
C TYR A 88 -3.80 1.98 22.34
N LYS A 89 -3.75 0.84 23.03
CA LYS A 89 -4.57 0.58 24.20
C LYS A 89 -3.76 -0.19 25.23
N VAL A 90 -3.96 0.13 26.50
CA VAL A 90 -3.32 -0.56 27.63
C VAL A 90 -4.42 -1.12 28.51
N GLU A 91 -4.40 -2.42 28.78
CA GLU A 91 -5.30 -3.05 29.76
C GLU A 91 -4.46 -3.82 30.79
N SER A 92 -4.84 -3.72 32.07
CA SER A 92 -4.25 -4.47 33.16
C SER A 92 -5.16 -5.59 33.59
N PHE A 93 -4.62 -6.80 33.73
CA PHE A 93 -5.35 -7.98 34.16
C PHE A 93 -4.79 -8.56 35.44
N ASP A 94 -5.69 -9.05 36.29
CA ASP A 94 -5.32 -9.83 37.47
C ASP A 94 -5.17 -11.30 37.06
N LEU A 95 -4.05 -11.92 37.47
CA LEU A 95 -3.73 -13.30 37.08
C LEU A 95 -4.50 -14.36 37.88
N GLU A 96 -5.32 -13.95 38.85
CA GLU A 96 -6.07 -14.87 39.71
C GLU A 96 -7.21 -15.60 38.99
N ASN A 97 -7.74 -15.03 37.89
CA ASN A 97 -8.82 -15.63 37.11
C ASN A 97 -8.45 -15.80 35.63
N PRO A 98 -7.82 -16.93 35.25
CA PRO A 98 -7.35 -17.15 33.89
C PRO A 98 -8.48 -17.26 32.85
N LYS A 99 -9.70 -17.66 33.26
CA LYS A 99 -10.84 -17.75 32.33
C LYS A 99 -11.35 -16.38 31.88
N ASP A 100 -11.40 -15.43 32.82
CA ASP A 100 -11.83 -14.07 32.50
C ASP A 100 -10.80 -13.36 31.60
N LEU A 101 -9.51 -13.59 31.88
CA LEU A 101 -8.41 -13.15 31.02
C LEU A 101 -8.56 -13.68 29.58
N GLU A 102 -8.81 -14.99 29.43
CA GLU A 102 -9.01 -15.60 28.11
C GLU A 102 -10.18 -14.98 27.35
N ILE A 103 -11.34 -14.83 28.00
CA ILE A 103 -12.53 -14.21 27.41
C ILE A 103 -12.21 -12.80 26.94
N ARG A 104 -11.50 -12.02 27.76
CA ARG A 104 -11.18 -10.64 27.46
C ARG A 104 -10.17 -10.50 26.33
N LEU A 105 -9.14 -11.34 26.30
CA LEU A 105 -8.17 -11.39 25.21
C LEU A 105 -8.84 -11.79 23.88
N ASN A 106 -9.78 -12.74 23.91
CA ASN A 106 -10.56 -13.13 22.73
C ASN A 106 -11.44 -11.99 22.22
N GLN A 107 -12.09 -11.23 23.12
CA GLN A 107 -12.84 -10.03 22.74
C GLN A 107 -11.94 -8.98 22.08
N LEU A 108 -10.77 -8.71 22.66
CA LEU A 108 -9.79 -7.77 22.09
C LEU A 108 -9.31 -8.22 20.70
N GLY A 109 -9.08 -9.52 20.53
CA GLY A 109 -8.74 -10.12 19.22
C GLY A 109 -9.85 -9.94 18.19
N ALA A 110 -11.12 -10.12 18.57
CA ALA A 110 -12.28 -9.87 17.69
C ALA A 110 -12.37 -8.39 17.27
N ASP A 111 -12.00 -7.48 18.17
CA ASP A 111 -11.88 -6.04 17.92
C ASP A 111 -10.59 -5.65 17.16
N ARG A 112 -9.83 -6.64 16.67
CA ARG A 112 -8.56 -6.53 15.93
C ARG A 112 -7.42 -5.91 16.72
N TRP A 113 -7.50 -5.89 18.05
CA TRP A 113 -6.38 -5.48 18.87
C TRP A 113 -5.31 -6.56 18.87
N GLN A 114 -4.08 -6.15 18.57
CA GLN A 114 -2.91 -7.02 18.59
C GLN A 114 -2.07 -6.67 19.81
N CYS A 115 -1.86 -7.64 20.69
CA CYS A 115 -0.92 -7.47 21.78
C CYS A 115 0.51 -7.44 21.21
N PHE A 116 1.29 -6.43 21.56
CA PHE A 116 2.68 -6.32 21.14
C PHE A 116 3.67 -6.29 22.31
N TRP A 117 3.17 -6.05 23.53
CA TRP A 117 3.98 -6.06 24.73
C TRP A 117 3.17 -6.48 25.94
N VAL A 118 3.80 -7.25 26.82
CA VAL A 118 3.24 -7.64 28.12
C VAL A 118 4.27 -7.32 29.18
N GLN A 119 3.84 -6.61 30.21
CA GLN A 119 4.66 -6.24 31.36
C GLN A 119 4.04 -6.85 32.61
N ASN A 120 4.77 -7.73 33.27
CA ASN A 120 4.35 -8.28 34.55
C ASN A 120 4.82 -7.34 35.66
N LYS A 121 3.87 -6.94 36.52
CA LYS A 121 4.15 -6.17 37.72
C LYS A 121 3.42 -6.85 38.89
N ASP A 122 4.21 -7.55 39.71
CA ASP A 122 3.72 -8.28 40.88
C ASP A 122 2.62 -9.29 40.52
N SER A 123 1.38 -9.07 41.00
CA SER A 123 0.20 -9.92 40.75
C SER A 123 -0.63 -9.50 39.52
N LYS A 124 -0.22 -8.43 38.83
CA LYS A 124 -0.94 -7.88 37.67
C LYS A 124 -0.07 -7.95 36.42
N SER A 125 -0.69 -8.29 35.31
CA SER A 125 -0.06 -8.23 33.99
C SER A 125 -0.69 -7.10 33.20
N VAL A 126 0.16 -6.19 32.71
CA VAL A 126 -0.22 -5.05 31.87
C VAL A 126 0.06 -5.41 30.42
N PHE A 127 -0.98 -5.39 29.59
CA PHE A 127 -0.91 -5.72 28.19
C PHE A 127 -1.05 -4.45 27.35
N TYR A 128 -0.15 -4.30 26.40
CA TYR A 128 -0.14 -3.20 25.45
C TYR A 128 -0.58 -3.73 24.10
N PHE A 129 -1.57 -3.07 23.55
CA PHE A 129 -2.21 -3.42 22.30
C PHE A 129 -2.05 -2.31 21.28
N LYS A 130 -2.00 -2.71 20.03
CA LYS A 130 -2.08 -1.82 18.87
C LYS A 130 -3.13 -2.34 17.89
N ARG A 131 -3.75 -1.44 17.14
CA ARG A 131 -4.55 -1.79 15.96
C ARG A 131 -4.44 -0.70 14.92
N THR A 132 -4.63 -1.06 13.65
CA THR A 132 -4.78 -0.05 12.60
C THR A 132 -6.14 0.62 12.73
N LYS A 133 -6.17 1.94 12.57
CA LYS A 133 -7.43 2.69 12.52
C LYS A 133 -8.21 2.29 11.28
N LEU A 134 -9.51 2.05 11.45
CA LEU A 134 -10.40 1.68 10.36
C LEU A 134 -10.97 2.97 9.78
N SER A 135 -10.76 3.20 8.48
CA SER A 135 -11.37 4.33 7.79
C SER A 135 -12.88 4.18 7.78
N TYR A 136 -13.60 5.25 8.08
CA TYR A 136 -15.06 5.27 7.89
C TYR A 136 -15.44 5.21 6.42
N LEU A 137 -14.54 5.61 5.51
CA LEU A 137 -14.75 5.51 4.07
C LEU A 137 -15.00 4.08 3.60
N SER A 138 -14.40 3.07 4.25
CA SER A 138 -14.64 1.66 3.86
C SER A 138 -16.07 1.19 4.15
N LYS A 139 -16.84 1.95 4.93
CA LYS A 139 -18.25 1.69 5.23
C LYS A 139 -19.20 2.51 4.36
N VAL A 140 -18.69 3.48 3.61
CA VAL A 140 -19.50 4.30 2.71
C VAL A 140 -19.77 3.50 1.43
N PRO A 141 -21.03 3.39 0.96
CA PRO A 141 -21.33 2.76 -0.32
C PRO A 141 -20.54 3.40 -1.46
N THR A 142 -20.02 2.58 -2.38
CA THR A 142 -19.13 3.05 -3.46
C THR A 142 -19.72 4.21 -4.26
N GLY A 143 -21.04 4.21 -4.51
CA GLY A 143 -21.70 5.32 -5.23
C GLY A 143 -21.66 6.65 -4.46
N ALA A 144 -21.82 6.62 -3.14
CA ALA A 144 -21.69 7.81 -2.30
C ALA A 144 -20.23 8.29 -2.22
N LEU A 145 -19.28 7.36 -2.24
CA LEU A 145 -17.84 7.65 -2.27
C LEU A 145 -17.43 8.35 -3.57
N LEU A 146 -17.95 7.88 -4.72
CA LEU A 146 -17.72 8.51 -6.02
C LEU A 146 -18.31 9.92 -6.09
N ARG A 147 -19.49 10.12 -5.52
CA ARG A 147 -20.09 11.45 -5.37
C ARG A 147 -19.23 12.39 -4.53
N ILE A 148 -18.77 11.91 -3.37
CA ILE A 148 -17.84 12.67 -2.52
C ILE A 148 -16.58 13.05 -3.31
N MET A 149 -15.99 12.13 -4.08
CA MET A 149 -14.81 12.40 -4.90
C MET A 149 -15.07 13.42 -6.02
N ALA A 150 -16.24 13.36 -6.67
CA ALA A 150 -16.62 14.34 -7.69
C ALA A 150 -16.77 15.76 -7.09
N ASP A 151 -17.36 15.88 -5.90
CA ASP A 151 -17.50 17.15 -5.16
C ASP A 151 -16.15 17.74 -4.71
N PHE A 152 -15.08 16.95 -4.67
CA PHE A 152 -13.71 17.41 -4.43
C PHE A 152 -12.98 17.82 -5.73
N GLY A 153 -13.39 17.31 -6.89
CA GLY A 153 -12.75 17.59 -8.18
C GLY A 153 -13.31 18.80 -8.93
N ASN A 154 -14.45 19.35 -8.47
CA ASN A 154 -15.11 20.53 -9.02
C ASN A 154 -14.70 21.86 -8.33
N GLU A 155 -13.63 21.86 -7.52
CA GLU A 155 -12.93 23.06 -7.03
C GLU A 155 -11.65 23.31 -7.84
#